data_AF-A0A950NZV0-F1
#
_entry.id   AF-A0A950NZV0-F1
#
_cell.length_a   1.000
_cell.length_b   1.000
_cell.length_c   1.000
_cell.angle_alpha   90.00
_cell.angle_beta   90.00
_cell.angle_gamma   90.00
#
_symmetry.space_group_name_H-M   'P 1'
#
loop_
_entity.id
_entity.type
_entity.pdbx_description
1 polymer ?
#
loop_
_entity_poly.entity_id
_entity_poly.type
_entity_poly.pdbx_seq_one_letter_code
_entity_poly.pdbx_strand_id
1 'polypeptide(L)'
;MRYLRAQRLAALASESWALSRVRRVEVQDVRARRDLDLAKALSPAHDVLWGRVSARIEEAGLRHNSGGINPGDRRALSALAAHLQPETVLEIGTHVGSSTVTLAATLDDIGSNITTVDITDVNDISVEPWKRYGVPCSPAEAVRGLAPVQFVVNSSLSYLAATAERYDLIFLDGDHSAATVYHELPLALSR
;
A
#
# COMPACT_ATOMS: atom_id res chain seq x y z
N MET A 1 13.73 19.46 -14.14
CA MET A 1 14.27 18.39 -15.01
C MET A 1 15.54 17.70 -14.51
N ARG A 2 16.50 18.38 -13.86
CA ARG A 2 17.74 17.71 -13.37
C ARG A 2 17.51 16.82 -12.14
N TYR A 3 16.58 17.20 -11.25
CA TYR A 3 16.25 16.46 -10.01
C TYR A 3 15.67 15.06 -10.27
N LEU A 4 14.64 14.98 -11.12
CA LEU A 4 14.02 13.71 -11.55
C LEU A 4 15.01 12.75 -12.25
N ARG A 5 16.03 13.28 -12.94
CA ARG A 5 17.02 12.47 -13.65
C ARG A 5 18.04 11.83 -12.69
N ALA A 6 18.37 12.51 -11.60
CA ALA A 6 19.27 11.98 -10.57
C ALA A 6 18.58 10.88 -9.75
N GLN A 7 17.32 11.08 -9.35
CA GLN A 7 16.51 10.05 -8.67
C GLN A 7 16.36 8.79 -9.54
N ARG A 8 16.16 8.97 -10.85
CA ARG A 8 16.03 7.84 -11.78
C ARG A 8 17.34 7.04 -11.97
N LEU A 9 18.51 7.68 -11.94
CA LEU A 9 19.80 6.99 -12.04
C LEU A 9 20.15 6.23 -10.75
N ALA A 10 19.83 6.80 -9.58
CA ALA A 10 19.96 6.10 -8.31
C ALA A 10 19.02 4.89 -8.23
N ALA A 11 17.78 5.03 -8.72
CA ALA A 11 16.81 3.94 -8.82
C ALA A 11 17.37 2.78 -9.67
N LEU A 12 17.92 3.05 -10.86
CA LEU A 12 18.48 2.02 -11.76
C LEU A 12 19.64 1.21 -11.14
N ALA A 13 20.54 1.85 -10.39
CA ALA A 13 21.62 1.14 -9.69
C ALA A 13 21.09 0.28 -8.53
N SER A 14 20.09 0.79 -7.80
CA SER A 14 19.43 0.06 -6.71
C SER A 14 18.57 -1.11 -7.20
N GLU A 15 17.99 -0.99 -8.40
CA GLU A 15 17.23 -2.05 -9.06
C GLU A 15 18.15 -3.21 -9.45
N SER A 16 19.29 -2.96 -10.08
CA SER A 16 20.25 -4.02 -10.46
C SER A 16 20.70 -4.86 -9.26
N TRP A 17 20.97 -4.21 -8.13
CA TRP A 17 21.26 -4.90 -6.87
C TRP A 17 20.04 -5.70 -6.34
N ALA A 18 18.85 -5.11 -6.34
CA ALA A 18 17.63 -5.79 -5.87
C ALA A 18 17.30 -7.03 -6.70
N LEU A 19 17.43 -6.93 -8.02
CA LEU A 19 17.19 -8.03 -8.97
C LEU A 19 18.14 -9.21 -8.73
N SER A 20 19.37 -8.98 -8.27
CA SER A 20 20.31 -10.06 -7.91
C SER A 20 19.84 -10.94 -6.74
N ARG A 21 18.89 -10.45 -5.93
CA ARG A 21 18.31 -11.16 -4.78
C ARG A 21 16.97 -11.82 -5.07
N VAL A 22 16.40 -11.58 -6.24
CA VAL A 22 15.13 -12.18 -6.64
C VAL A 22 15.36 -13.66 -6.92
N ARG A 23 14.78 -14.52 -6.09
CA ARG A 23 14.65 -15.94 -6.41
C ARG A 23 13.48 -16.12 -7.37
N ARG A 24 13.56 -17.13 -8.23
CA ARG A 24 12.43 -17.52 -9.07
C ARG A 24 11.31 -18.04 -8.18
N VAL A 25 10.13 -17.43 -8.27
CA VAL A 25 8.88 -17.93 -7.70
C VAL A 25 8.23 -18.85 -8.72
N GLU A 26 7.97 -20.07 -8.32
CA GLU A 26 7.13 -21.01 -9.04
C GLU A 26 5.70 -20.92 -8.49
N VAL A 27 4.70 -21.33 -9.28
CA VAL A 27 3.28 -21.31 -8.85
C VAL A 27 3.07 -22.07 -7.53
N GLN A 28 3.90 -23.07 -7.25
CA GLN A 28 3.90 -23.83 -6.00
C GLN A 28 4.32 -23.02 -4.75
N ASP A 29 5.02 -21.90 -4.94
CA ASP A 29 5.36 -20.97 -3.86
C ASP A 29 4.15 -20.07 -3.51
N VAL A 30 3.20 -19.92 -4.44
CA VAL A 30 1.88 -19.33 -4.18
C VAL A 30 1.01 -20.40 -3.51
N ARG A 31 1.00 -20.39 -2.19
CA ARG A 31 0.18 -21.34 -1.42
C ARG A 31 -1.26 -20.86 -1.39
N ALA A 32 -2.17 -21.70 -1.89
CA ALA A 32 -3.59 -21.52 -1.64
C ALA A 32 -3.86 -21.63 -0.13
N ARG A 33 -4.30 -20.53 0.50
CA ARG A 33 -4.87 -20.54 1.85
C ARG A 33 -6.28 -21.10 1.75
N ARG A 34 -6.47 -22.35 2.17
CA ARG A 34 -7.79 -23.02 2.22
C ARG A 34 -8.54 -22.75 3.52
N ASP A 35 -7.86 -22.15 4.49
CA ASP A 35 -8.35 -21.75 5.79
C ASP A 35 -8.90 -20.31 5.81
N LEU A 36 -8.79 -19.57 4.70
CA LEU A 36 -9.43 -18.27 4.54
C LEU A 36 -10.80 -18.42 3.90
N ASP A 37 -11.86 -18.17 4.68
CA ASP A 37 -13.22 -18.10 4.18
C ASP A 37 -13.50 -16.69 3.63
N LEU A 38 -13.30 -16.52 2.33
CA LEU A 38 -13.54 -15.24 1.65
C LEU A 38 -15.00 -14.79 1.73
N ALA A 39 -15.96 -15.71 1.76
CA ALA A 39 -17.39 -15.35 1.89
C ALA A 39 -17.66 -14.74 3.27
N LYS A 40 -17.02 -15.28 4.32
CA LYS A 40 -17.05 -14.71 5.66
C LYS A 40 -16.29 -13.39 5.73
N ALA A 41 -15.09 -13.30 5.15
CA ALA A 41 -14.28 -12.09 5.16
C ALA A 41 -14.96 -10.92 4.44
N LEU A 42 -15.64 -11.17 3.33
CA LEU A 42 -16.36 -10.17 2.55
C LEU A 42 -17.84 -10.04 2.96
N SER A 43 -18.22 -10.61 4.11
CA SER A 43 -19.60 -10.59 4.58
C SER A 43 -20.02 -9.20 5.06
N PRO A 44 -21.35 -8.92 5.12
CA PRO A 44 -21.89 -7.67 5.69
C PRO A 44 -21.55 -7.43 7.17
N ALA A 45 -20.90 -8.37 7.86
CA ALA A 45 -20.48 -8.22 9.25
C ALA A 45 -19.58 -6.98 9.48
N HIS A 46 -18.92 -6.50 8.42
CA HIS A 46 -18.05 -5.33 8.45
C HIS A 46 -18.75 -4.02 8.04
N ASP A 47 -20.07 -3.99 7.82
CA ASP A 47 -20.77 -2.80 7.30
C ASP A 47 -20.73 -1.60 8.26
N VAL A 48 -20.79 -1.84 9.58
CA VAL A 48 -20.65 -0.77 10.59
C VAL A 48 -19.25 -0.16 10.55
N LEU A 49 -18.22 -1.00 10.44
CA LEU A 49 -16.83 -0.57 10.29
C LEU A 49 -16.66 0.20 8.99
N TRP A 50 -17.21 -0.32 7.89
CA TRP A 50 -17.16 0.34 6.59
C TRP A 50 -17.77 1.73 6.64
N GLY A 51 -18.88 1.95 7.34
CA GLY A 51 -19.45 3.28 7.53
C GLY A 51 -18.50 4.29 8.19
N ARG A 52 -17.68 3.85 9.16
CA ARG A 52 -16.64 4.70 9.78
C ARG A 52 -15.49 4.96 8.81
N VAL A 53 -15.01 3.91 8.13
CA VAL A 53 -13.90 3.99 7.18
C VAL A 53 -14.27 4.88 5.99
N SER A 54 -15.47 4.74 5.44
CA SER A 54 -15.95 5.56 4.33
C SER A 54 -16.06 7.03 4.72
N ALA A 55 -16.49 7.35 5.95
CA ALA A 55 -16.52 8.72 6.43
C ALA A 55 -15.11 9.35 6.49
N ARG A 56 -14.08 8.59 6.92
CA ARG A 56 -12.68 9.05 6.91
C ARG A 56 -12.15 9.28 5.50
N ILE A 57 -12.47 8.38 4.57
CA ILE A 57 -12.11 8.51 3.15
C ILE A 57 -12.75 9.78 2.54
N GLU A 58 -14.00 10.07 2.89
CA GLU A 58 -14.71 11.28 2.45
C GLU A 58 -14.11 12.55 3.06
N GLU A 59 -13.79 12.54 4.36
CA GLU A 59 -13.11 13.63 5.06
C GLU A 59 -11.77 13.98 4.42
N ALA A 60 -11.00 12.96 4.01
CA ALA A 60 -9.74 13.12 3.28
C ALA A 60 -9.93 13.63 1.84
N GLY A 61 -11.16 13.73 1.34
CA GLY A 61 -11.46 14.18 -0.02
C GLY A 61 -11.10 13.16 -1.11
N LEU A 62 -10.95 11.89 -0.75
CA LEU A 62 -10.58 10.80 -1.66
C LEU A 62 -11.80 10.32 -2.45
N ARG A 63 -12.20 11.06 -3.48
CA ARG A 63 -13.37 10.74 -4.31
C ARG A 63 -13.05 9.59 -5.28
N HIS A 64 -14.08 9.05 -5.94
CA HIS A 64 -13.93 7.97 -6.91
C HIS A 64 -12.93 8.31 -8.04
N ASN A 65 -12.86 9.57 -8.46
CA ASN A 65 -12.03 10.01 -9.59
C ASN A 65 -10.66 10.59 -9.17
N SER A 66 -10.27 10.43 -7.91
CA SER A 66 -9.00 10.95 -7.38
C SER A 66 -7.78 10.08 -7.73
N GLY A 67 -7.91 9.10 -8.61
CA GLY A 67 -6.79 8.31 -9.14
C GLY A 67 -6.30 7.16 -8.24
N GLY A 68 -6.99 6.85 -7.14
CA GLY A 68 -6.71 5.68 -6.30
C GLY A 68 -7.67 4.50 -6.57
N ILE A 69 -7.59 3.46 -5.72
CA ILE A 69 -8.46 2.28 -5.81
C ILE A 69 -9.96 2.63 -5.78
N ASN A 70 -10.78 1.85 -6.50
CA ASN A 70 -12.22 2.12 -6.62
C ASN A 70 -12.98 1.83 -5.30
N PRO A 71 -14.19 2.38 -5.10
CA PRO A 71 -14.94 2.20 -3.85
C PRO A 71 -15.22 0.74 -3.45
N GLY A 72 -15.46 -0.14 -4.44
CA GLY A 72 -15.65 -1.57 -4.20
C GLY A 72 -14.38 -2.22 -3.66
N ASP A 73 -13.23 -1.90 -4.26
CA ASP A 73 -11.93 -2.40 -3.82
C ASP A 73 -11.56 -1.87 -2.43
N ARG A 74 -11.89 -0.61 -2.11
CA ARG A 74 -11.71 -0.05 -0.75
C ARG A 74 -12.51 -0.83 0.27
N ARG A 75 -13.78 -1.14 -0.03
CA ARG A 75 -14.62 -1.93 0.87
C ARG A 75 -14.09 -3.35 1.03
N ALA A 76 -13.67 -3.98 -0.06
CA ALA A 76 -13.08 -5.32 -0.01
C ALA A 76 -11.77 -5.33 0.80
N LEU A 77 -10.88 -4.36 0.58
CA LEU A 77 -9.62 -4.21 1.32
C LEU A 77 -9.88 -3.99 2.82
N SER A 78 -10.82 -3.11 3.16
CA SER A 78 -11.24 -2.89 4.54
C SER A 78 -11.79 -4.16 5.18
N ALA A 79 -12.67 -4.90 4.49
CA ALA A 79 -13.24 -6.14 4.99
C ALA A 79 -12.18 -7.24 5.19
N LEU A 80 -11.25 -7.39 4.25
CA LEU A 80 -10.13 -8.32 4.35
C LEU A 80 -9.20 -7.97 5.53
N ALA A 81 -8.80 -6.71 5.66
CA ALA A 81 -7.95 -6.27 6.75
C ALA A 81 -8.66 -6.38 8.12
N ALA A 82 -9.95 -6.08 8.18
CA ALA A 82 -10.78 -6.28 9.37
C ALA A 82 -10.93 -7.76 9.75
N HIS A 83 -10.98 -8.65 8.77
CA HIS A 83 -11.05 -10.09 9.00
C HIS A 83 -9.72 -10.68 9.45
N LEU A 84 -8.62 -10.25 8.82
CA LEU A 84 -7.28 -10.77 9.05
C LEU A 84 -6.62 -10.19 10.31
N GLN A 85 -6.97 -8.96 10.69
CA GLN A 85 -6.40 -8.23 11.83
C GLN A 85 -4.86 -8.27 11.88
N PRO A 86 -4.16 -7.87 10.79
CA PRO A 86 -2.70 -7.91 10.74
C PRO A 86 -2.09 -6.95 11.76
N GLU A 87 -1.00 -7.33 12.43
CA GLU A 87 -0.25 -6.42 13.32
C GLU A 87 0.69 -5.52 12.51
N THR A 88 1.28 -6.06 11.44
CA THR A 88 2.17 -5.33 10.52
C THR A 88 1.68 -5.40 9.07
N VAL A 89 1.60 -4.24 8.42
CA VAL A 89 1.13 -4.11 7.03
C VAL A 89 2.17 -3.41 6.19
N LEU A 90 2.45 -3.97 5.01
CA LEU A 90 3.20 -3.30 3.96
C LEU A 90 2.27 -2.94 2.81
N GLU A 91 2.29 -1.68 2.40
CA GLU A 91 1.71 -1.19 1.16
C GLU A 91 2.82 -0.78 0.20
N ILE A 92 2.74 -1.25 -1.04
CA ILE A 92 3.56 -0.79 -2.16
C ILE A 92 2.66 0.00 -3.10
N GLY A 93 2.96 1.30 -3.28
CA GLY A 93 2.14 2.24 -4.05
C GLY A 93 1.23 3.06 -3.14
N THR A 94 1.76 4.12 -2.53
CA THR A 94 0.96 5.05 -1.70
C THR A 94 0.06 5.93 -2.55
N HIS A 95 0.61 6.50 -3.63
CA HIS A 95 -0.07 7.44 -4.53
C HIS A 95 -0.78 8.58 -3.78
N VAL A 96 -2.10 8.77 -3.96
CA VAL A 96 -2.89 9.77 -3.22
C VAL A 96 -3.31 9.31 -1.82
N GLY A 97 -2.93 8.11 -1.39
CA GLY A 97 -3.25 7.57 -0.06
C GLY A 97 -4.62 6.90 0.03
N SER A 98 -5.23 6.50 -1.10
CA SER A 98 -6.58 5.92 -1.11
C SER A 98 -6.67 4.61 -0.31
N SER A 99 -5.78 3.67 -0.60
CA SER A 99 -5.65 2.40 0.12
C SER A 99 -5.03 2.61 1.49
N THR A 100 -4.05 3.51 1.63
CA THR A 100 -3.42 3.86 2.90
C THR A 100 -4.44 4.33 3.95
N VAL A 101 -5.30 5.29 3.62
CA VAL A 101 -6.37 5.78 4.51
C VAL A 101 -7.37 4.67 4.82
N THR A 102 -7.70 3.84 3.82
CA THR A 102 -8.59 2.70 4.01
C THR A 102 -8.03 1.73 5.06
N LEU A 103 -6.75 1.34 4.92
CA LEU A 103 -6.06 0.44 5.85
C LEU A 103 -5.93 1.08 7.23
N ALA A 104 -5.43 2.32 7.31
CA ALA A 104 -5.21 3.01 8.57
C ALA A 104 -6.51 3.20 9.37
N ALA A 105 -7.61 3.56 8.71
CA ALA A 105 -8.91 3.70 9.36
C ALA A 105 -9.52 2.35 9.77
N THR A 106 -9.26 1.29 9.02
CA THR A 106 -9.75 -0.06 9.32
C THR A 106 -9.05 -0.66 10.54
N LEU A 107 -7.75 -0.41 10.66
CA LEU A 107 -6.86 -1.06 11.63
C LEU A 107 -6.54 -0.19 12.86
N ASP A 108 -7.15 1.00 12.96
CA ASP A 108 -6.94 1.94 14.06
C ASP A 108 -7.26 1.32 15.43
N ASP A 109 -8.38 0.62 15.53
CA ASP A 109 -8.86 0.02 16.78
C ASP A 109 -7.89 -1.04 17.36
N ILE A 110 -7.06 -1.66 16.51
CA ILE A 110 -6.06 -2.66 16.92
C ILE A 110 -4.62 -2.13 16.93
N GLY A 111 -4.41 -0.89 16.45
CA GLY A 111 -3.10 -0.23 16.47
C GLY A 111 -2.05 -0.87 15.56
N SER A 112 -2.44 -1.42 14.41
CA SER A 112 -1.50 -2.00 13.44
C SER A 112 -0.48 -0.98 12.94
N ASN A 113 0.74 -1.43 12.70
CA ASN A 113 1.78 -0.61 12.08
C ASN A 113 1.73 -0.76 10.57
N ILE A 114 1.59 0.35 9.86
CA ILE A 114 1.53 0.37 8.39
C ILE A 114 2.78 1.03 7.86
N THR A 115 3.50 0.33 6.99
CA THR A 115 4.56 0.91 6.16
C THR A 115 4.04 1.05 4.75
N THR A 116 4.09 2.25 4.18
CA THR A 116 3.72 2.50 2.78
C THR A 116 4.92 3.04 2.01
N VAL A 117 5.17 2.45 0.83
CA VAL A 117 6.34 2.73 0.01
C VAL A 117 5.89 3.30 -1.33
N ASP A 118 6.45 4.43 -1.71
CA ASP A 118 6.24 5.04 -3.02
C ASP A 118 7.58 5.53 -3.58
N ILE A 119 7.73 5.47 -4.90
CA ILE A 119 8.95 5.97 -5.58
C ILE A 119 9.05 7.50 -5.51
N THR A 120 7.92 8.18 -5.28
CA THR A 120 7.82 9.63 -5.12
C THR A 120 7.58 9.98 -3.67
N ASP A 121 8.11 11.13 -3.22
CA ASP A 121 7.65 11.71 -1.97
C ASP A 121 6.23 12.26 -2.14
N VAL A 122 5.24 11.45 -1.77
CA VAL A 122 3.81 11.79 -1.88
C VAL A 122 3.37 12.84 -0.86
N ASN A 123 4.23 13.17 0.12
CA ASN A 123 3.97 14.17 1.16
C ASN A 123 4.79 15.46 0.96
N ASP A 124 5.51 15.59 -0.18
CA ASP A 124 6.30 16.77 -0.49
C ASP A 124 5.40 18.01 -0.64
N ILE A 125 5.47 18.92 0.34
CA ILE A 125 4.70 20.17 0.38
C ILE A 125 5.12 21.21 -0.66
N SER A 126 6.29 21.04 -1.29
CA SER A 126 6.75 21.94 -2.35
C SER A 126 6.18 21.56 -3.71
N VAL A 127 5.90 20.28 -3.92
CA VAL A 127 5.35 19.72 -5.16
C VAL A 127 3.84 19.48 -5.05
N GLU A 128 3.36 19.16 -3.85
CA GLU A 128 1.96 18.88 -3.53
C GLU A 128 1.31 17.86 -4.51
N PRO A 129 1.91 16.66 -4.69
CA PRO A 129 1.55 15.74 -5.76
C PRO A 129 0.10 15.24 -5.73
N TRP A 130 -0.57 15.31 -4.58
CA TRP A 130 -1.99 14.97 -4.42
C TRP A 130 -2.93 15.99 -5.08
N LYS A 131 -2.53 17.26 -5.21
CA LYS A 131 -3.40 18.34 -5.74
C LYS A 131 -3.78 18.12 -7.20
N ARG A 132 -2.90 17.52 -8.01
CA ARG A 132 -3.20 17.19 -9.43
C ARG A 132 -4.37 16.20 -9.57
N TYR A 133 -4.72 15.50 -8.49
CA TYR A 133 -5.85 14.57 -8.42
C TYR A 133 -7.08 15.16 -7.71
N GLY A 134 -7.06 16.47 -7.44
CA GLY A 134 -8.16 17.16 -6.76
C GLY A 134 -8.35 16.76 -5.30
N VAL A 135 -7.32 16.15 -4.69
CA VAL A 135 -7.33 15.79 -3.26
C VAL A 135 -6.87 17.03 -2.45
N PRO A 136 -7.51 17.36 -1.32
CA PRO A 136 -7.23 18.60 -0.59
C PRO A 136 -6.01 18.53 0.33
N CYS A 137 -5.61 17.33 0.77
CA CYS A 137 -4.53 17.12 1.75
C CYS A 137 -3.59 16.00 1.31
N SER A 138 -2.39 15.99 1.87
CA SER A 138 -1.41 14.93 1.66
C SER A 138 -1.84 13.61 2.30
N PRO A 139 -1.33 12.46 1.85
CA PRO A 139 -1.55 11.18 2.51
C PRO A 139 -1.24 11.19 4.01
N ALA A 140 -0.14 11.83 4.44
CA ALA A 140 0.23 11.95 5.85
C ALA A 140 -0.76 12.78 6.68
N GLU A 141 -1.37 13.81 6.08
CA GLU A 141 -2.43 14.57 6.74
C GLU A 141 -3.73 13.76 6.83
N ALA A 142 -4.07 13.03 5.77
CA ALA A 142 -5.29 12.23 5.68
C ALA A 142 -5.34 11.10 6.72
N VAL A 143 -4.19 10.55 7.12
CA VAL A 143 -4.11 9.46 8.12
C VAL A 143 -3.88 9.97 9.55
N ARG A 144 -3.89 11.29 9.79
CA ARG A 144 -3.60 11.84 11.12
C ARG A 144 -4.63 11.39 12.14
N GLY A 145 -4.15 10.79 13.24
CA GLY A 145 -5.01 10.29 14.32
C GLY A 145 -5.71 8.97 13.99
N LEU A 146 -5.18 8.22 13.02
CA LEU A 146 -5.51 6.82 12.75
C LEU A 146 -4.32 5.93 13.14
N ALA A 147 -4.34 4.66 12.71
CA ALA A 147 -3.25 3.71 12.90
C ALA A 147 -1.90 4.31 12.45
N PRO A 148 -0.77 4.00 13.13
CA PRO A 148 0.54 4.50 12.75
C PRO A 148 0.92 4.16 11.31
N VAL A 149 1.26 5.20 10.52
CA VAL A 149 1.71 5.04 9.13
C VAL A 149 3.12 5.61 8.94
N GLN A 150 4.05 4.76 8.50
CA GLN A 150 5.37 5.17 8.04
C GLN A 150 5.37 5.32 6.52
N PHE A 151 5.72 6.51 6.03
CA PHE A 151 5.90 6.79 4.61
C PHE A 151 7.37 6.63 4.22
N VAL A 152 7.64 5.82 3.20
CA VAL A 152 8.99 5.53 2.71
C VAL A 152 9.11 5.91 1.25
N VAL A 153 10.06 6.78 0.94
CA VAL A 153 10.38 7.15 -0.45
C VAL A 153 11.44 6.20 -0.99
N ASN A 154 11.03 5.19 -1.74
CA ASN A 154 11.92 4.17 -2.31
C ASN A 154 11.27 3.44 -3.49
N SER A 155 12.06 2.77 -4.32
CA SER A 155 11.50 1.77 -5.23
C SER A 155 11.03 0.55 -4.41
N SER A 156 9.97 -0.10 -4.88
CA SER A 156 9.44 -1.31 -4.26
C SER A 156 10.48 -2.42 -4.21
N LEU A 157 11.19 -2.67 -5.31
CA LEU A 157 12.22 -3.70 -5.42
C LEU A 157 13.38 -3.46 -4.44
N SER A 158 13.86 -2.22 -4.34
CA SER A 158 14.95 -1.90 -3.42
C SER A 158 14.52 -1.99 -1.97
N TYR A 159 13.31 -1.52 -1.63
CA TYR A 159 12.75 -1.66 -0.30
C TYR A 159 12.60 -3.14 0.09
N LEU A 160 11.91 -3.93 -0.74
CA LEU A 160 11.65 -5.34 -0.49
C LEU A 160 12.95 -6.17 -0.42
N ALA A 161 13.97 -5.84 -1.21
CA ALA A 161 15.26 -6.54 -1.18
C ALA A 161 16.11 -6.22 0.06
N ALA A 162 15.93 -5.03 0.66
CA ALA A 162 16.73 -4.55 1.78
C ALA A 162 16.07 -4.73 3.15
N THR A 163 14.74 -4.68 3.23
CA THR A 163 14.02 -4.79 4.50
C THR A 163 14.21 -6.17 5.13
N ALA A 164 14.39 -6.18 6.45
CA ALA A 164 14.40 -7.38 7.29
C ALA A 164 13.06 -7.60 8.01
N GLU A 165 12.12 -6.64 7.89
CA GLU A 165 10.82 -6.73 8.54
C GLU A 165 9.95 -7.83 7.93
N ARG A 166 9.06 -8.34 8.77
CA ARG A 166 8.04 -9.32 8.39
C ARG A 166 6.66 -8.70 8.45
N TYR A 167 5.84 -9.01 7.46
CA TYR A 167 4.52 -8.42 7.29
C TYR A 167 3.43 -9.48 7.29
N ASP A 168 2.38 -9.25 8.07
CA ASP A 168 1.20 -10.12 8.12
C ASP A 168 0.29 -9.92 6.91
N LEU A 169 0.32 -8.70 6.34
CA LEU A 169 -0.40 -8.33 5.14
C LEU A 169 0.50 -7.48 4.24
N ILE A 170 0.59 -7.85 2.95
CA ILE A 170 1.25 -7.06 1.92
C ILE A 170 0.24 -6.73 0.82
N PHE A 171 0.05 -5.44 0.56
CA PHE A 171 -0.78 -4.92 -0.53
C PHE A 171 0.13 -4.34 -1.62
N LEU A 172 0.06 -4.92 -2.82
CA LEU A 172 0.88 -4.52 -3.98
C LEU A 172 0.00 -3.78 -5.00
N ASP A 173 0.16 -2.46 -5.09
CA ASP A 173 -0.56 -1.60 -6.04
C ASP A 173 0.36 -0.47 -6.59
N GLY A 174 1.62 -0.84 -6.86
CA GLY A 174 2.64 0.05 -7.41
C GLY A 174 2.68 0.03 -8.94
N ASP A 175 3.84 -0.31 -9.51
CA ASP A 175 3.99 -0.45 -10.95
C ASP A 175 3.40 -1.78 -11.44
N HIS A 176 2.38 -1.70 -12.29
CA HIS A 176 1.72 -2.87 -12.88
C HIS A 176 2.45 -3.45 -14.09
N SER A 177 3.64 -2.94 -14.43
CA SER A 177 4.46 -3.53 -15.48
C SER A 177 4.84 -4.98 -15.13
N ALA A 178 4.76 -5.86 -16.12
CA ALA A 178 5.04 -7.28 -15.90
C ALA A 178 6.42 -7.49 -15.28
N ALA A 179 7.43 -6.75 -15.74
CA ALA A 179 8.79 -6.82 -15.20
C ALA A 179 8.82 -6.56 -13.69
N THR A 180 8.19 -5.48 -13.23
CA THR A 180 8.17 -5.14 -11.80
C THR A 180 7.40 -6.18 -11.00
N VAL A 181 6.20 -6.56 -11.44
CA VAL A 181 5.37 -7.56 -10.74
C VAL A 181 6.08 -8.91 -10.60
N TYR A 182 6.76 -9.39 -11.65
CA TYR A 182 7.51 -10.65 -11.62
C TYR A 182 8.64 -10.64 -10.58
N HIS A 183 9.18 -9.47 -10.26
CA HIS A 183 10.25 -9.33 -9.27
C HIS A 183 9.73 -8.99 -7.86
N GLU A 184 8.62 -8.26 -7.74
CA GLU A 184 8.01 -7.93 -6.44
C GLU A 184 7.46 -9.16 -5.73
N LEU A 185 6.72 -10.04 -6.43
CA LEU A 185 6.09 -11.22 -5.83
C LEU A 185 7.07 -12.11 -5.04
N PRO A 186 8.22 -12.55 -5.58
CA PRO A 186 9.23 -13.30 -4.83
C PRO A 186 9.72 -12.58 -3.59
N LEU A 187 9.99 -11.29 -3.70
CA LEU A 187 10.54 -10.54 -2.59
C LEU A 187 9.48 -10.36 -1.50
N ALA A 188 8.24 -10.04 -1.88
CA ALA A 188 7.10 -9.91 -0.98
C ALA A 188 6.81 -11.21 -0.22
N LEU A 189 6.80 -12.37 -0.91
CA LEU A 189 6.59 -13.68 -0.26
C LEU A 189 7.70 -14.07 0.73
N SER A 190 8.88 -13.43 0.63
CA SER A 190 9.98 -13.61 1.57
C SER A 190 9.96 -12.66 2.76
N ARG A 191 8.98 -11.74 2.79
CA ARG A 191 8.68 -10.87 3.92
C ARG A 191 7.51 -11.39 4.74
#